data_AF-A0A1M5JQ75-F1
#
_entry.id   AF-A0A1M5JQ75-F1
#
_cell.length_a   1.000
_cell.length_b   1.000
_cell.length_c   1.000
_cell.angle_alpha   90.00
_cell.angle_beta   90.00
_cell.angle_gamma   90.00
#
_symmetry.space_group_name_H-M   'P 1'
#
loop_
_entity.id
_entity.type
_entity.pdbx_description
1 polymer ?
#
loop_
_entity_poly.entity_id
_entity_poly.type
_entity_poly.pdbx_seq_one_letter_code
_entity_poly.pdbx_strand_id
1 'polypeptide(L)'
;MAFIPLKPIPVKDRNSMIFVGMGRIDVKDGAFVVIDEVNGERMHIPVGSVVCIMLEPGTRVSHAAVKLAAQVGTLLIWVGEAGVRLYAAGQPGGARSDKLLYQAKLALDENLRLKVVRKMFELRFGEPAPERRSVDQLRGIEGARVRKTYELLAKQYGVEWRGRRYDPKDWEKGDVVNQCISAATSCLYGVTEAAILAAGYAPAIGFIHSGKPLSFVYDIADIIKFESVVPEAFKIASKHPRSPDREVRIACRNIFRETKLLNRLIPLIEEVLSAGEITPPEAPEDSQPPAIPEPQSIGNEGHRTG
;
A
#
# COMPACT_ATOMS: atom_id res chain seq x y z
N MET A 1 -31.80 -6.11 21.05
CA MET A 1 -30.59 -6.96 20.95
C MET A 1 -29.43 -6.20 21.57
N ALA A 2 -28.56 -6.89 22.32
CA ALA A 2 -27.32 -6.29 22.81
C ALA A 2 -26.42 -5.97 21.62
N PHE A 3 -25.87 -4.74 21.57
CA PHE A 3 -24.90 -4.35 20.56
C PHE A 3 -23.55 -5.00 20.85
N ILE A 4 -23.01 -5.74 19.88
CA ILE A 4 -21.66 -6.32 19.96
C ILE A 4 -20.71 -5.36 19.23
N PRO A 5 -19.67 -4.83 19.90
CA PRO A 5 -18.74 -3.91 19.25
C PRO A 5 -17.94 -4.63 18.17
N LEU A 6 -17.86 -4.02 16.98
CA LEU A 6 -17.04 -4.51 15.88
C LEU A 6 -15.57 -4.19 16.15
N LYS A 7 -14.70 -5.14 15.82
CA LYS A 7 -13.25 -4.99 15.95
C LYS A 7 -12.55 -5.36 14.63
N PRO A 8 -11.48 -4.64 14.25
CA PRO A 8 -10.66 -5.03 13.11
C PRO A 8 -9.98 -6.39 13.34
N ILE A 9 -10.05 -7.29 12.36
CA ILE A 9 -9.23 -8.51 12.33
C ILE A 9 -7.83 -8.23 11.75
N PRO A 10 -6.81 -9.09 11.97
CA PRO A 10 -5.48 -8.87 11.41
C PRO A 10 -5.47 -8.79 9.87
N VAL A 11 -4.63 -7.92 9.31
CA VAL A 11 -4.44 -7.71 7.85
C VAL A 11 -4.08 -9.03 7.14
N LYS A 12 -3.28 -9.89 7.77
CA LYS A 12 -2.88 -11.20 7.25
C LYS A 12 -4.04 -12.17 7.00
N ASP A 13 -5.17 -11.97 7.67
CA ASP A 13 -6.35 -12.85 7.59
C ASP A 13 -7.42 -12.31 6.64
N ARG A 14 -7.09 -11.27 5.86
CA ARG A 14 -8.01 -10.58 4.94
C ARG A 14 -7.64 -10.81 3.47
N ASN A 15 -8.64 -10.64 2.61
CA ASN A 15 -8.44 -10.46 1.17
C ASN A 15 -7.76 -9.12 0.89
N SER A 16 -6.87 -9.09 -0.10
CA SER A 16 -6.01 -7.93 -0.37
C SER A 16 -6.77 -6.68 -0.78
N MET A 17 -7.63 -6.76 -1.79
CA MET A 17 -8.33 -5.58 -2.28
C MET A 17 -9.56 -5.94 -3.10
N ILE A 18 -10.45 -4.96 -3.23
CA ILE A 18 -11.55 -4.96 -4.19
C ILE A 18 -11.61 -3.59 -4.88
N PHE A 19 -11.96 -3.59 -6.17
CA PHE A 19 -12.20 -2.38 -6.94
C PHE A 19 -13.69 -2.19 -7.12
N VAL A 20 -14.17 -0.97 -6.88
CA VAL A 20 -15.55 -0.58 -7.08
C VAL A 20 -15.55 0.68 -7.93
N GLY A 21 -16.25 0.65 -9.06
CA GLY A 21 -16.47 1.77 -9.96
C GLY A 21 -17.96 1.91 -10.30
N MET A 22 -18.40 3.11 -10.66
CA MET A 22 -19.76 3.39 -11.14
C MET A 22 -20.87 2.81 -10.22
N GLY A 23 -20.91 3.23 -8.96
CA GLY A 23 -21.86 2.69 -7.98
C GLY A 23 -21.96 3.49 -6.69
N ARG A 24 -23.11 3.40 -6.02
CA ARG A 24 -23.33 3.93 -4.67
C ARG A 24 -23.03 2.86 -3.64
N ILE A 25 -22.09 3.12 -2.76
CA ILE A 25 -21.76 2.30 -1.61
C ILE A 25 -22.55 2.79 -0.40
N ASP A 26 -23.30 1.90 0.22
CA ASP A 26 -24.09 2.19 1.41
C ASP A 26 -24.02 1.05 2.44
N VAL A 27 -24.72 1.21 3.56
CA VAL A 27 -24.89 0.17 4.59
C VAL A 27 -26.34 -0.24 4.67
N LYS A 28 -26.58 -1.55 4.54
CA LYS A 28 -27.90 -2.18 4.70
C LYS A 28 -27.77 -3.32 5.69
N ASP A 29 -28.59 -3.30 6.74
CA ASP A 29 -28.59 -4.29 7.82
C ASP A 29 -27.19 -4.53 8.43
N GLY A 30 -26.38 -3.48 8.53
CA GLY A 30 -25.01 -3.53 9.05
C GLY A 30 -23.96 -4.08 8.09
N ALA A 31 -24.33 -4.37 6.83
CA ALA A 31 -23.43 -4.87 5.79
C ALA A 31 -23.14 -3.81 4.73
N PHE A 32 -21.95 -3.86 4.15
CA PHE A 32 -21.54 -3.03 3.01
C PHE A 32 -22.26 -3.51 1.74
N VAL A 33 -22.93 -2.60 1.04
CA VAL A 33 -23.65 -2.89 -0.21
C VAL A 33 -23.25 -1.92 -1.31
N VAL A 34 -23.08 -2.44 -2.51
CA VAL A 34 -22.93 -1.64 -3.73
C VAL A 34 -24.25 -1.66 -4.47
N ILE A 35 -24.80 -0.47 -4.68
CA ILE A 35 -26.07 -0.22 -5.36
C ILE A 35 -25.72 0.48 -6.68
N ASP A 36 -26.27 0.01 -7.79
CA ASP A 36 -26.26 0.75 -9.05
C ASP A 36 -27.67 1.21 -9.42
N GLU A 37 -27.76 2.24 -10.27
CA GLU A 37 -29.05 2.87 -10.62
C GLU A 37 -29.93 2.02 -11.54
N VAL A 38 -29.37 1.00 -12.19
CA VAL A 38 -30.06 0.18 -13.20
C VAL A 38 -30.58 -1.13 -12.60
N ASN A 39 -29.79 -1.78 -11.75
CA ASN A 39 -29.99 -3.11 -11.20
C ASN A 39 -30.34 -3.10 -9.70
N GLY A 40 -30.30 -1.93 -9.04
CA GLY A 40 -30.51 -1.84 -7.59
C GLY A 40 -29.33 -2.41 -6.81
N GLU A 41 -29.58 -3.32 -5.87
CA GLU A 41 -28.53 -3.94 -5.05
C GLU A 41 -27.70 -4.93 -5.88
N ARG A 42 -26.46 -4.55 -6.17
CA ARG A 42 -25.58 -5.27 -7.11
C ARG A 42 -24.67 -6.28 -6.40
N MET A 43 -24.21 -5.94 -5.19
CA MET A 43 -23.14 -6.68 -4.52
C MET A 43 -23.08 -6.41 -3.02
N HIS A 44 -22.98 -7.47 -2.22
CA HIS A 44 -22.54 -7.37 -0.82
C HIS A 44 -21.02 -7.48 -0.76
N ILE A 45 -20.38 -6.57 -0.01
CA ILE A 45 -18.95 -6.64 0.27
C ILE A 45 -18.76 -6.97 1.75
N PRO A 46 -18.09 -8.09 2.10
CA PRO A 46 -17.72 -8.38 3.48
C PRO A 46 -16.56 -7.45 3.90
N VAL A 47 -16.88 -6.19 4.20
CA VAL A 47 -15.90 -5.10 4.35
C VAL A 47 -14.81 -5.41 5.38
N GLY A 48 -15.11 -6.07 6.50
CA GLY A 48 -14.12 -6.44 7.50
C GLY A 48 -13.13 -7.52 7.06
N SER A 49 -13.41 -8.22 5.96
CA SER A 49 -12.54 -9.25 5.38
C SER A 49 -11.65 -8.74 4.25
N VAL A 50 -11.72 -7.46 3.89
CA VAL A 50 -10.84 -6.86 2.87
C VAL A 50 -9.90 -5.84 3.51
N VAL A 51 -8.66 -5.78 3.04
CA VAL A 51 -7.66 -4.82 3.54
C VAL A 51 -7.96 -3.42 3.01
N CYS A 52 -8.18 -3.28 1.70
CA CYS A 52 -8.55 -2.02 1.10
C CYS A 52 -9.66 -2.15 0.03
N ILE A 53 -10.42 -1.07 -0.13
CA ILE A 53 -11.39 -0.86 -1.20
C ILE A 53 -10.88 0.29 -2.07
N MET A 54 -10.60 -0.02 -3.33
CA MET A 54 -10.18 0.92 -4.36
C MET A 54 -11.43 1.51 -5.02
N LEU A 55 -11.70 2.78 -4.74
CA LEU A 55 -12.86 3.51 -5.19
C LEU A 55 -12.51 4.27 -6.48
N GLU A 56 -12.96 3.72 -7.60
CA GLU A 56 -12.74 4.28 -8.94
C GLU A 56 -13.76 5.40 -9.26
N PRO A 57 -13.56 6.15 -10.36
CA PRO A 57 -14.49 7.20 -10.78
C PRO A 57 -15.95 6.71 -10.86
N GLY A 58 -16.88 7.62 -10.56
CA GLY A 58 -18.32 7.32 -10.51
C GLY A 58 -18.80 6.60 -9.24
N THR A 59 -17.91 6.39 -8.25
CA THR A 59 -18.33 5.93 -6.92
C THR A 59 -18.91 7.05 -6.06
N ARG A 60 -19.95 6.73 -5.29
CA ARG A 60 -20.50 7.57 -4.22
C ARG A 60 -20.52 6.76 -2.94
N VAL A 61 -19.98 7.28 -1.84
CA VAL A 61 -19.89 6.53 -0.58
C VAL A 61 -20.72 7.25 0.49
N SER A 62 -21.64 6.53 1.13
CA SER A 62 -22.42 7.09 2.23
C SER A 62 -21.57 7.25 3.49
N HIS A 63 -21.95 8.17 4.37
CA HIS A 63 -21.31 8.31 5.68
C HIS A 63 -21.35 7.00 6.49
N ALA A 64 -22.46 6.26 6.42
CA ALA A 64 -22.59 4.98 7.12
C ALA A 64 -21.55 3.96 6.63
N ALA A 65 -21.27 3.93 5.32
CA ALA A 65 -20.24 3.07 4.75
C ALA A 65 -18.84 3.50 5.21
N VAL A 66 -18.51 4.80 5.22
CA VAL A 66 -17.23 5.29 5.75
C VAL A 66 -17.06 4.91 7.22
N LYS A 67 -18.10 5.11 8.05
CA LYS A 67 -18.11 4.73 9.46
C LYS A 67 -17.85 3.23 9.64
N LEU A 68 -18.57 2.38 8.90
CA LEU A 68 -18.43 0.93 9.02
C LEU A 68 -17.04 0.47 8.58
N ALA A 69 -16.50 1.00 7.47
CA ALA A 69 -15.15 0.69 7.01
C ALA A 69 -14.08 1.07 8.06
N ALA A 70 -14.21 2.24 8.69
CA ALA A 70 -13.32 2.66 9.76
C ALA A 70 -13.40 1.73 10.99
N GLN A 71 -14.61 1.37 11.43
CA GLN A 71 -14.83 0.48 12.58
C GLN A 71 -14.20 -0.90 12.40
N VAL A 72 -14.18 -1.42 11.17
CA VAL A 72 -13.57 -2.73 10.87
C VAL A 72 -12.12 -2.62 10.38
N GLY A 73 -11.52 -1.43 10.36
CA GLY A 73 -10.12 -1.26 9.96
C GLY A 73 -9.87 -1.42 8.46
N THR A 74 -10.86 -1.17 7.60
CA THR A 74 -10.75 -1.34 6.14
C THR A 74 -10.45 -0.02 5.46
N LEU A 75 -9.38 0.01 4.66
CA LEU A 75 -8.88 1.21 4.02
C LEU A 75 -9.72 1.56 2.79
N LEU A 76 -10.28 2.77 2.74
CA LEU A 76 -10.91 3.31 1.54
C LEU A 76 -9.88 4.16 0.79
N ILE A 77 -9.60 3.85 -0.47
CA ILE A 77 -8.66 4.59 -1.31
C ILE A 77 -9.40 5.11 -2.54
N TRP A 78 -9.50 6.42 -2.68
CA TRP A 78 -10.03 7.06 -3.87
C TRP A 78 -8.95 7.13 -4.93
N VAL A 79 -9.21 6.49 -6.05
CA VAL A 79 -8.27 6.38 -7.16
C VAL A 79 -8.88 6.83 -8.48
N GLY A 80 -8.01 7.19 -9.42
CA GLY A 80 -8.35 7.34 -10.82
C GLY A 80 -8.71 6.00 -11.44
N GLU A 81 -9.11 6.04 -12.70
CA GLU A 81 -9.36 4.83 -13.48
C GLU A 81 -8.14 3.90 -13.40
N ALA A 82 -8.38 2.61 -13.18
CA ALA A 82 -7.35 1.60 -13.03
C ALA A 82 -6.35 1.80 -11.88
N GLY A 83 -6.65 2.67 -10.91
CA GLY A 83 -5.77 2.94 -9.79
C GLY A 83 -4.62 3.92 -10.09
N VAL A 84 -4.54 4.45 -11.31
CA VAL A 84 -3.31 5.09 -11.84
C VAL A 84 -2.94 6.38 -11.12
N ARG A 85 -3.91 7.00 -10.48
CA ARG A 85 -3.77 8.17 -9.62
C ARG A 85 -4.39 7.86 -8.27
N LEU A 86 -3.69 8.17 -7.19
CA LEU A 86 -4.27 8.22 -5.86
C LEU A 86 -4.74 9.65 -5.58
N TYR A 87 -6.01 9.80 -5.21
CA TYR A 87 -6.60 11.09 -4.84
C TYR A 87 -6.62 11.30 -3.33
N ALA A 88 -7.09 10.30 -2.60
CA ALA A 88 -7.22 10.34 -1.14
C ALA A 88 -7.24 8.92 -0.57
N ALA A 89 -6.86 8.78 0.69
CA ALA A 89 -6.99 7.55 1.46
C ALA A 89 -7.61 7.88 2.81
N GLY A 90 -8.59 7.08 3.25
CA GLY A 90 -9.10 7.13 4.62
C GLY A 90 -8.06 6.57 5.58
N GLN A 91 -8.08 6.96 6.86
CA GLN A 91 -7.17 6.38 7.85
C GLN A 91 -8.00 5.56 8.85
N PRO A 92 -8.34 4.30 8.53
CA PRO A 92 -9.09 3.45 9.45
C PRO A 92 -8.19 2.93 10.59
N GLY A 93 -6.88 2.83 10.34
CA GLY A 93 -5.84 2.58 11.33
C GLY A 93 -5.46 3.89 12.02
N GLY A 94 -5.31 3.84 13.34
CA GLY A 94 -4.94 4.97 14.17
C GLY A 94 -3.43 4.99 14.23
N ALA A 95 -2.82 6.05 13.72
CA ALA A 95 -1.40 6.24 13.92
C ALA A 95 -1.13 6.27 15.42
N ARG A 96 -0.25 5.39 15.90
CA ARG A 96 0.14 5.37 17.31
C ARG A 96 1.28 6.35 17.51
N SER A 97 1.20 7.19 18.53
CA SER A 97 2.18 8.26 18.74
C SER A 97 3.60 7.72 18.92
N ASP A 98 3.78 6.59 19.61
CA ASP A 98 5.07 5.92 19.78
C ASP A 98 5.68 5.45 18.45
N LYS A 99 4.88 4.79 17.59
CA LYS A 99 5.30 4.35 16.25
C LYS A 99 5.63 5.53 15.34
N LEU A 100 4.83 6.59 15.39
CA LEU A 100 5.08 7.83 14.63
C LEU A 100 6.37 8.53 15.07
N LEU A 101 6.59 8.69 16.37
CA LEU A 101 7.77 9.33 16.92
C LEU A 101 9.03 8.50 16.65
N TYR A 102 8.91 7.17 16.73
CA TYR A 102 9.99 6.25 16.34
C TYR A 102 10.37 6.42 14.87
N GLN A 103 9.41 6.35 13.95
CA GLN A 103 9.66 6.55 12.52
C GLN A 103 10.24 7.94 12.23
N ALA A 104 9.71 8.98 12.87
CA ALA A 104 10.20 10.35 12.73
C ALA A 104 11.66 10.48 13.21
N LYS A 105 12.00 9.90 14.36
CA LYS A 105 13.37 9.89 14.89
C LYS A 105 14.34 9.21 13.93
N LEU A 106 13.96 8.07 13.37
CA LEU A 106 14.75 7.37 12.36
C LEU A 106 14.97 8.21 11.09
N ALA A 107 13.96 8.97 10.66
CA ALA A 107 14.02 9.76 9.44
C ALA A 107 14.75 11.11 9.61
N LEU A 108 14.72 11.70 10.81
CA LEU A 108 15.31 13.01 11.11
C LEU A 108 16.81 12.93 11.45
N ASP A 109 17.30 11.80 11.95
CA ASP A 109 18.73 11.58 12.18
C ASP A 109 19.39 10.95 10.94
N GLU A 110 20.36 11.65 10.34
CA GLU A 110 21.01 11.21 9.10
C GLU A 110 21.75 9.88 9.23
N ASN A 111 22.29 9.54 10.40
CA ASN A 111 22.97 8.26 10.62
C ASN A 111 21.94 7.12 10.69
N LEU A 112 20.86 7.32 11.44
CA LEU A 112 19.77 6.34 11.55
C LEU A 112 19.09 6.13 10.18
N ARG A 113 18.80 7.23 9.48
CA ARG A 113 18.24 7.21 8.14
C ARG A 113 19.12 6.41 7.19
N LEU A 114 20.44 6.62 7.22
CA LEU A 114 21.37 5.87 6.37
C LEU A 114 21.34 4.37 6.66
N LYS A 115 21.25 3.95 7.94
CA LYS A 115 21.11 2.52 8.29
C LYS A 115 19.84 1.92 7.68
N VAL A 116 18.71 2.61 7.81
CA VAL A 116 17.43 2.17 7.24
C VAL A 116 17.53 2.06 5.71
N VAL A 117 18.07 3.07 5.02
CA VAL A 117 18.28 3.04 3.56
C VAL A 117 19.16 1.87 3.12
N ARG A 118 20.24 1.58 3.86
CA ARG A 118 21.12 0.45 3.57
C ARG A 118 20.40 -0.88 3.73
N LYS A 119 19.56 -1.03 4.77
CA LYS A 119 18.72 -2.23 4.95
C LYS A 119 17.71 -2.40 3.82
N MET A 120 17.07 -1.31 3.39
CA MET A 120 16.16 -1.35 2.24
C MET A 120 16.87 -1.80 0.96
N PHE A 121 18.08 -1.28 0.71
CA PHE A 121 18.91 -1.69 -0.43
C PHE A 121 19.23 -3.19 -0.37
N GLU A 122 19.65 -3.68 0.80
CA GLU A 122 19.96 -5.08 1.03
C GLU A 122 18.76 -5.98 0.75
N LEU A 123 17.61 -5.66 1.31
CA LEU A 123 16.37 -6.42 1.12
C LEU A 123 15.93 -6.41 -0.35
N ARG A 124 16.12 -5.30 -1.06
CA ARG A 124 15.73 -5.16 -2.47
C ARG A 124 16.60 -5.96 -3.42
N PHE A 125 17.91 -6.03 -3.17
CA PHE A 125 18.89 -6.61 -4.10
C PHE A 125 19.48 -7.95 -3.63
N GLY A 126 19.19 -8.37 -2.40
CA GLY A 126 19.73 -9.60 -1.81
C GLY A 126 21.23 -9.53 -1.51
N GLU A 127 21.81 -8.34 -1.47
CA GLU A 127 23.23 -8.13 -1.20
C GLU A 127 23.49 -6.81 -0.45
N PRO A 128 24.54 -6.74 0.38
CA PRO A 128 24.84 -5.53 1.14
C PRO A 128 25.06 -4.29 0.25
N ALA A 129 24.56 -3.15 0.71
CA ALA A 129 24.85 -1.88 0.07
C ALA A 129 26.37 -1.58 0.11
N PRO A 130 26.97 -1.02 -0.96
CA PRO A 130 28.38 -0.65 -0.95
C PRO A 130 28.74 0.26 0.23
N GLU A 131 29.86 -0.01 0.90
CA GLU A 131 30.34 0.81 2.00
C GLU A 131 30.70 2.23 1.57
N ARG A 132 30.69 3.17 2.53
CA ARG A 132 31.11 4.57 2.34
C ARG A 132 30.37 5.30 1.21
N ARG A 133 29.08 4.98 1.02
CA ARG A 133 28.19 5.64 0.08
C ARG A 133 27.10 6.43 0.80
N SER A 134 26.84 7.64 0.33
CA SER A 134 25.69 8.43 0.77
C SER A 134 24.39 7.88 0.18
N VAL A 135 23.25 8.32 0.72
CA VAL A 135 21.91 7.97 0.21
C VAL A 135 21.77 8.31 -1.28
N ASP A 136 22.24 9.49 -1.72
CA ASP A 136 22.18 9.91 -3.13
C ASP A 136 22.99 8.98 -4.06
N GLN A 137 24.15 8.50 -3.59
CA GLN A 137 24.97 7.56 -4.35
C GLN A 137 24.30 6.19 -4.44
N LEU A 138 23.69 5.71 -3.35
CA LEU A 138 22.91 4.46 -3.36
C LEU A 138 21.72 4.54 -4.32
N ARG A 139 21.00 5.67 -4.33
CA ARG A 139 19.91 5.93 -5.29
C ARG A 139 20.38 5.89 -6.76
N GLY A 140 21.57 6.40 -7.04
CA GLY A 140 22.17 6.32 -8.38
C GLY A 140 22.43 4.88 -8.84
N ILE A 141 22.94 4.05 -7.94
CA ILE A 141 23.19 2.61 -8.18
C ILE A 141 21.86 1.88 -8.40
N GLU A 142 20.89 2.13 -7.53
CA GLU A 142 19.53 1.58 -7.62
C GLU A 142 18.86 1.93 -8.95
N GLY A 143 18.91 3.20 -9.37
CA GLY A 143 18.35 3.65 -10.64
C GLY A 143 18.99 2.98 -11.87
N ALA A 144 20.30 2.72 -11.84
CA ALA A 144 20.97 1.97 -12.90
C ALA A 144 20.49 0.49 -12.94
N ARG A 145 20.40 -0.16 -11.78
CA ARG A 145 19.90 -1.54 -11.67
C ARG A 145 18.46 -1.68 -12.12
N VAL A 146 17.58 -0.78 -11.68
CA VAL A 146 16.16 -0.76 -12.08
C VAL A 146 16.00 -0.64 -13.59
N ARG A 147 16.76 0.25 -14.25
CA ARG A 147 16.73 0.36 -15.72
C ARG A 147 17.15 -0.95 -16.39
N LYS A 148 18.21 -1.59 -15.88
CA LYS A 148 18.65 -2.89 -16.38
C LYS A 148 17.61 -3.99 -16.19
N THR A 149 16.95 -4.04 -15.03
CA THR A 149 15.87 -5.01 -14.77
C THR A 149 14.72 -4.83 -15.76
N TYR A 150 14.31 -3.60 -16.07
CA TYR A 150 13.30 -3.36 -17.10
C TYR A 150 13.72 -3.87 -18.48
N GLU A 151 14.95 -3.61 -18.91
CA GLU A 151 15.48 -4.14 -20.18
C GLU A 151 15.48 -5.66 -20.23
N LEU A 152 15.86 -6.32 -19.13
CA LEU A 152 15.88 -7.77 -19.02
C LEU A 152 14.48 -8.37 -19.10
N LEU A 153 13.51 -7.79 -18.38
CA LEU A 153 12.11 -8.22 -18.43
C LEU A 153 11.51 -7.99 -19.82
N ALA A 154 11.79 -6.85 -20.45
CA ALA A 154 11.37 -6.55 -21.81
C ALA A 154 11.85 -7.63 -22.79
N LYS A 155 13.15 -8.00 -22.71
CA LYS A 155 13.73 -9.07 -23.53
C LYS A 155 13.11 -10.43 -23.21
N GLN A 156 12.94 -10.75 -21.93
CA GLN A 156 12.40 -12.04 -21.46
C GLN A 156 10.97 -12.28 -21.95
N TYR A 157 10.13 -11.24 -21.92
CA TYR A 157 8.72 -11.34 -22.32
C TYR A 157 8.45 -10.90 -23.76
N GLY A 158 9.49 -10.55 -24.53
CA GLY A 158 9.34 -10.12 -25.93
C GLY A 158 8.54 -8.82 -26.09
N VAL A 159 8.63 -7.91 -25.12
CA VAL A 159 7.92 -6.62 -25.13
C VAL A 159 8.85 -5.51 -25.58
N GLU A 160 8.41 -4.68 -26.52
CA GLU A 160 9.15 -3.48 -26.90
C GLU A 160 9.18 -2.49 -25.72
N TRP A 161 10.39 -2.14 -25.26
CA TRP A 161 10.57 -1.24 -24.13
C TRP A 161 11.34 0.01 -24.52
N ARG A 162 10.69 1.15 -24.41
CA ARG A 162 11.26 2.47 -24.74
C ARG A 162 11.49 3.34 -23.49
N GLY A 163 11.54 2.71 -22.32
CA GLY A 163 11.65 3.38 -21.03
C GLY A 163 10.30 3.60 -20.32
N ARG A 164 10.38 3.94 -19.03
CA ARG A 164 9.21 4.20 -18.19
C ARG A 164 8.66 5.59 -18.53
N ARG A 165 7.55 5.64 -19.28
CA ARG A 165 6.90 6.89 -19.73
C ARG A 165 5.39 6.79 -19.56
N TYR A 166 4.81 7.79 -18.91
CA TYR A 166 3.37 7.93 -18.76
C TYR A 166 3.03 9.42 -18.62
N ASP A 167 1.86 9.82 -19.10
CA ASP A 167 1.32 11.16 -18.88
C ASP A 167 0.39 11.09 -17.66
N PRO A 168 0.71 11.74 -16.53
CA PRO A 168 -0.15 11.74 -15.35
C PRO A 168 -1.56 12.34 -15.59
N LYS A 169 -1.75 13.08 -16.68
CA LYS A 169 -3.02 13.68 -17.08
C LYS A 169 -3.77 12.88 -18.13
N ASP A 170 -3.12 11.91 -18.76
CA ASP A 170 -3.67 11.19 -19.91
C ASP A 170 -3.18 9.73 -19.93
N TRP A 171 -4.04 8.85 -19.44
CA TRP A 171 -3.76 7.42 -19.32
C TRP A 171 -3.54 6.73 -20.67
N GLU A 172 -4.29 7.14 -21.69
CA GLU A 172 -4.33 6.47 -22.99
C GLU A 172 -3.06 6.73 -23.82
N LYS A 173 -2.28 7.76 -23.48
CA LYS A 173 -0.98 8.04 -24.11
C LYS A 173 0.13 7.06 -23.71
N GLY A 174 -0.03 6.33 -22.61
CA GLY A 174 0.94 5.31 -22.20
C GLY A 174 0.88 4.11 -23.13
N ASP A 175 2.03 3.59 -23.55
CA ASP A 175 2.05 2.28 -24.21
C ASP A 175 1.54 1.17 -23.25
N VAL A 176 1.09 0.06 -23.81
CA VAL A 176 0.41 -1.03 -23.05
C VAL A 176 1.27 -1.52 -21.88
N VAL A 177 2.58 -1.63 -22.04
CA VAL A 177 3.47 -2.07 -20.95
C VAL A 177 3.56 -1.03 -19.84
N ASN A 178 3.65 0.26 -20.17
CA ASN A 178 3.62 1.31 -19.16
C ASN A 178 2.27 1.39 -18.45
N GLN A 179 1.15 1.14 -19.14
CA GLN A 179 -0.17 1.00 -18.54
C GLN A 179 -0.21 -0.19 -17.57
N CYS A 180 0.23 -1.38 -18.00
CA CYS A 180 0.30 -2.55 -17.14
C CYS A 180 1.15 -2.29 -15.87
N ILE A 181 2.33 -1.69 -16.01
CA ILE A 181 3.20 -1.37 -14.86
C ILE A 181 2.51 -0.37 -13.93
N SER A 182 1.84 0.66 -14.46
CA SER A 182 1.13 1.65 -13.63
C SER A 182 -0.02 1.01 -12.85
N ALA A 183 -0.84 0.17 -13.48
CA ALA A 183 -1.93 -0.54 -12.80
C ALA A 183 -1.38 -1.50 -11.73
N ALA A 184 -0.29 -2.21 -12.04
CA ALA A 184 0.36 -3.15 -11.12
C ALA A 184 0.95 -2.46 -9.89
N THR A 185 1.67 -1.35 -10.12
CA THR A 185 2.27 -0.55 -9.05
C THR A 185 1.23 0.13 -8.19
N SER A 186 0.12 0.60 -8.77
CA SER A 186 -1.01 1.11 -7.99
C SER A 186 -1.58 0.08 -7.02
N CYS A 187 -1.80 -1.16 -7.50
CA CYS A 187 -2.26 -2.25 -6.64
C CYS A 187 -1.28 -2.46 -5.47
N LEU A 188 0.02 -2.51 -5.77
CA LEU A 188 1.06 -2.69 -4.76
C LEU A 188 1.09 -1.54 -3.74
N TYR A 189 0.97 -0.30 -4.19
CA TYR A 189 0.92 0.86 -3.31
C TYR A 189 -0.30 0.81 -2.38
N GLY A 190 -1.47 0.41 -2.88
CA GLY A 190 -2.68 0.30 -2.05
C GLY A 190 -2.55 -0.67 -0.88
N VAL A 191 -1.99 -1.87 -1.09
CA VAL A 191 -1.75 -2.83 0.01
C VAL A 191 -0.60 -2.42 0.92
N THR A 192 0.40 -1.73 0.37
CA THR A 192 1.55 -1.23 1.15
C THR A 192 1.11 -0.10 2.07
N GLU A 193 0.32 0.85 1.58
CA GLU A 193 -0.26 1.93 2.39
C GLU A 193 -1.16 1.37 3.51
N ALA A 194 -1.99 0.38 3.19
CA ALA A 194 -2.81 -0.29 4.21
C ALA A 194 -1.96 -0.97 5.27
N ALA A 195 -0.88 -1.66 4.89
CA ALA A 195 0.03 -2.30 5.83
C ALA A 195 0.78 -1.29 6.72
N ILE A 196 1.24 -0.16 6.15
CA ILE A 196 1.88 0.93 6.89
C ILE A 196 0.91 1.50 7.94
N LEU A 197 -0.32 1.81 7.55
CA LEU A 197 -1.35 2.32 8.46
C LEU A 197 -1.73 1.29 9.53
N ALA A 198 -1.86 0.02 9.16
CA ALA A 198 -2.17 -1.06 10.10
C ALA A 198 -1.02 -1.38 11.07
N ALA A 199 0.22 -1.08 10.69
CA ALA A 199 1.40 -1.14 11.58
C ALA A 199 1.53 0.10 12.48
N GLY A 200 0.74 1.14 12.26
CA GLY A 200 0.72 2.37 13.07
C GLY A 200 1.70 3.45 12.60
N TYR A 201 2.28 3.30 11.40
CA TYR A 201 3.26 4.22 10.82
C TYR A 201 2.64 5.23 9.87
N ALA A 202 3.38 6.28 9.53
CA ALA A 202 2.97 7.33 8.61
C ALA A 202 3.42 7.03 7.16
N PRO A 203 2.50 7.03 6.17
CA PRO A 203 2.84 6.93 4.75
C PRO A 203 3.78 8.04 4.23
N ALA A 204 3.77 9.22 4.87
CA ALA A 204 4.47 10.41 4.40
C ALA A 204 5.95 10.47 4.82
N ILE A 205 6.36 9.74 5.87
CA ILE A 205 7.73 9.81 6.43
C ILE A 205 8.60 8.73 5.79
N GLY A 206 9.19 9.06 4.64
CA GLY A 206 10.13 8.19 3.91
C GLY A 206 11.60 8.44 4.25
N PHE A 207 12.45 7.54 3.77
CA PHE A 207 13.89 7.46 3.95
C PHE A 207 14.64 7.68 2.63
N ILE A 208 14.21 7.02 1.54
CA ILE A 208 14.75 7.22 0.18
C ILE A 208 13.95 8.32 -0.52
N HIS A 209 12.62 8.15 -0.57
CA HIS A 209 11.71 9.16 -1.06
C HIS A 209 11.39 10.17 0.06
N SER A 210 11.26 11.45 -0.28
CA SER A 210 10.90 12.50 0.67
C SER A 210 10.06 13.60 0.00
N GLY A 211 9.30 14.35 0.80
CA GLY A 211 8.49 15.48 0.33
C GLY A 211 7.20 15.08 -0.42
N LYS A 212 6.88 13.79 -0.53
CA LYS A 212 5.61 13.29 -1.08
C LYS A 212 4.73 12.70 0.02
N PRO A 213 3.39 12.82 -0.07
CA PRO A 213 2.47 12.23 0.91
C PRO A 213 2.58 10.70 1.08
N LEU A 214 3.17 10.01 0.11
CA LEU A 214 3.31 8.54 0.07
C LEU A 214 4.79 8.09 0.04
N SER A 215 5.70 8.93 0.55
CA SER A 215 7.14 8.65 0.47
C SER A 215 7.51 7.28 1.03
N PHE A 216 6.96 6.90 2.19
CA PHE A 216 7.24 5.61 2.80
C PHE A 216 6.56 4.43 2.09
N VAL A 217 5.42 4.68 1.43
CA VAL A 217 4.76 3.68 0.58
C VAL A 217 5.65 3.30 -0.59
N TYR A 218 6.28 4.30 -1.24
CA TYR A 218 7.21 4.06 -2.33
C TYR A 218 8.44 3.29 -1.86
N ASP A 219 9.00 3.69 -0.72
CA ASP A 219 10.13 3.03 -0.08
C ASP A 219 9.91 1.53 0.12
N ILE A 220 8.80 1.16 0.76
CA ILE A 220 8.49 -0.25 1.07
C ILE A 220 8.09 -1.03 -0.19
N ALA A 221 7.25 -0.44 -1.05
CA ALA A 221 6.81 -1.10 -2.27
C ALA A 221 7.98 -1.41 -3.21
N ASP A 222 8.99 -0.52 -3.29
CA ASP A 222 10.12 -0.68 -4.19
C ASP A 222 11.02 -1.87 -3.86
N ILE A 223 11.06 -2.32 -2.60
CA ILE A 223 11.78 -3.52 -2.18
C ILE A 223 11.22 -4.76 -2.89
N ILE A 224 9.89 -4.86 -2.97
CA ILE A 224 9.19 -6.07 -3.45
C ILE A 224 8.63 -5.95 -4.88
N LYS A 225 8.68 -4.75 -5.47
CA LYS A 225 8.07 -4.43 -6.76
C LYS A 225 8.53 -5.34 -7.90
N PHE A 226 9.82 -5.65 -7.95
CA PHE A 226 10.43 -6.45 -9.03
C PHE A 226 10.44 -7.95 -8.77
N GLU A 227 10.23 -8.41 -7.53
CA GLU A 227 10.00 -9.84 -7.23
C GLU A 227 8.55 -10.28 -7.51
N SER A 228 7.61 -9.32 -7.61
CA SER A 228 6.18 -9.60 -7.64
C SER A 228 5.48 -9.04 -8.87
N VAL A 229 5.04 -7.77 -8.81
CA VAL A 229 4.02 -7.24 -9.71
C VAL A 229 4.56 -6.81 -11.09
N VAL A 230 5.82 -6.39 -11.18
CA VAL A 230 6.39 -5.90 -12.46
C VAL A 230 6.58 -7.03 -13.49
N PRO A 231 7.17 -8.19 -13.16
CA PRO A 231 7.26 -9.30 -14.12
C PRO A 231 5.90 -9.71 -14.70
N GLU A 232 4.86 -9.76 -13.85
CA GLU A 232 3.51 -10.09 -14.31
C GLU A 232 2.91 -9.00 -15.21
N ALA A 233 3.21 -7.73 -14.95
CA ALA A 233 2.81 -6.63 -15.84
C ALA A 233 3.42 -6.78 -17.25
N PHE A 234 4.70 -7.17 -17.36
CA PHE A 234 5.34 -7.45 -18.65
C PHE A 234 4.71 -8.67 -19.34
N LYS A 235 4.46 -9.75 -18.60
CA LYS A 235 3.81 -10.96 -19.11
C LYS A 235 2.38 -10.73 -19.60
N ILE A 236 1.64 -9.82 -18.97
CA ILE A 236 0.30 -9.44 -19.44
C ILE A 236 0.43 -8.55 -20.68
N ALA A 237 1.33 -7.56 -20.66
CA ALA A 237 1.57 -6.69 -21.81
C ALA A 237 1.95 -7.48 -23.07
N SER A 238 2.74 -8.56 -22.94
CA SER A 238 3.14 -9.42 -24.07
C SER A 238 1.98 -10.19 -24.72
N LYS A 239 0.80 -10.24 -24.10
CA LYS A 239 -0.40 -10.89 -24.63
C LYS A 239 -1.32 -9.94 -25.40
N HIS A 240 -0.99 -8.65 -25.44
CA HIS A 240 -1.79 -7.60 -26.09
C HIS A 240 -3.28 -7.64 -25.66
N PRO A 241 -3.57 -7.57 -24.35
CA PRO A 241 -4.93 -7.68 -23.83
C PRO A 241 -5.78 -6.49 -24.27
N ARG A 242 -7.09 -6.72 -24.41
CA ARG A 242 -8.06 -5.63 -24.67
C ARG A 242 -8.27 -4.72 -23.47
N SER A 243 -8.10 -5.24 -22.26
CA SER A 243 -8.27 -4.51 -21.00
C SER A 243 -7.07 -4.78 -20.08
N PRO A 244 -5.88 -4.23 -20.40
CA PRO A 244 -4.63 -4.52 -19.70
C PRO A 244 -4.72 -4.26 -18.20
N ASP A 245 -5.38 -3.16 -17.84
CA ASP A 245 -5.57 -2.71 -16.48
C ASP A 245 -6.35 -3.74 -15.63
N ARG A 246 -7.48 -4.24 -16.15
CA ARG A 246 -8.32 -5.22 -15.45
C ARG A 246 -7.59 -6.54 -15.26
N GLU A 247 -6.90 -7.02 -16.29
CA GLU A 247 -6.12 -8.26 -16.23
C GLU A 247 -4.99 -8.14 -15.20
N VAL A 248 -4.28 -7.01 -15.18
CA VAL A 248 -3.24 -6.73 -14.19
C VAL A 248 -3.80 -6.68 -12.77
N ARG A 249 -4.94 -6.02 -12.54
CA ARG A 249 -5.57 -5.97 -11.21
C ARG A 249 -5.91 -7.37 -10.70
N ILE A 250 -6.48 -8.22 -11.55
CA ILE A 250 -6.80 -9.62 -11.21
C ILE A 250 -5.52 -10.41 -10.90
N ALA A 251 -4.47 -10.23 -11.71
CA ALA A 251 -3.21 -10.93 -11.53
C ALA A 251 -2.49 -10.49 -10.24
N CYS A 252 -2.45 -9.19 -9.94
CA CYS A 252 -1.90 -8.66 -8.69
C CYS A 252 -2.62 -9.26 -7.48
N ARG A 253 -3.95 -9.30 -7.49
CA ARG A 253 -4.74 -9.93 -6.42
C ARG A 253 -4.35 -11.40 -6.22
N ASN A 254 -4.17 -12.16 -7.30
CA ASN A 254 -3.76 -13.56 -7.24
C ASN A 254 -2.32 -13.69 -6.68
N ILE A 255 -1.37 -12.87 -7.16
CA ILE A 255 0.00 -12.83 -6.66
C ILE A 255 0.02 -12.55 -5.16
N PHE A 256 -0.71 -11.55 -4.68
CA PHE A 256 -0.72 -11.20 -3.26
C PHE A 256 -1.24 -12.34 -2.38
N ARG A 257 -2.21 -13.11 -2.87
CA ARG A 257 -2.72 -14.29 -2.19
C ARG A 257 -1.73 -15.44 -2.21
N GLU A 258 -1.19 -15.79 -3.37
CA GLU A 258 -0.28 -16.92 -3.58
C GLU A 258 1.04 -16.74 -2.82
N THR A 259 1.58 -15.52 -2.82
CA THR A 259 2.82 -15.16 -2.11
C THR A 259 2.60 -14.82 -0.65
N LYS A 260 1.35 -14.83 -0.17
CA LYS A 260 0.94 -14.36 1.16
C LYS A 260 1.54 -12.99 1.49
N LEU A 261 1.51 -12.06 0.52
CA LEU A 261 2.23 -10.79 0.62
C LEU A 261 1.82 -9.98 1.87
N LEU A 262 0.53 -10.00 2.20
CA LEU A 262 0.01 -9.31 3.39
C LEU A 262 0.64 -9.82 4.70
N ASN A 263 1.03 -11.09 4.76
CA ASN A 263 1.70 -11.68 5.92
C ASN A 263 3.16 -11.21 6.02
N ARG A 264 3.74 -10.77 4.91
CA ARG A 264 5.14 -10.32 4.81
C ARG A 264 5.30 -8.82 5.00
N LEU A 265 4.31 -8.00 4.59
CA LEU A 265 4.44 -6.54 4.57
C LEU A 265 4.71 -5.91 5.94
N ILE A 266 3.93 -6.25 6.97
CA ILE A 266 4.15 -5.68 8.31
C ILE A 266 5.51 -6.13 8.89
N PRO A 267 5.87 -7.43 8.87
CA PRO A 267 7.21 -7.85 9.27
C PRO A 267 8.33 -7.16 8.48
N LEU A 268 8.15 -6.95 7.18
CA LEU A 268 9.11 -6.24 6.32
C LEU A 268 9.30 -4.79 6.79
N ILE A 269 8.20 -4.09 7.10
CA ILE A 269 8.25 -2.71 7.60
C ILE A 269 9.01 -2.65 8.94
N GLU A 270 8.70 -3.56 9.87
CA GLU A 270 9.38 -3.63 11.17
C GLU A 270 10.86 -3.99 10.99
N GLU A 271 11.20 -4.92 10.10
CA GLU A 271 12.58 -5.28 9.77
C GLU A 271 13.36 -4.06 9.23
N VAL A 272 12.78 -3.32 8.28
CA VAL A 272 13.38 -2.11 7.70
C VAL A 272 13.66 -1.07 8.79
N LEU A 273 12.68 -0.79 9.65
CA LEU A 273 12.82 0.25 10.67
C LEU A 273 13.75 -0.17 11.81
N SER A 274 13.73 -1.45 12.20
CA SER A 274 14.60 -2.00 13.26
C SER A 274 16.09 -1.87 12.97
N ALA A 275 16.48 -1.74 11.69
CA ALA A 275 17.87 -1.48 11.29
C ALA A 275 18.42 -0.13 11.79
N GLY A 276 17.56 0.77 12.27
CA GLY A 276 18.00 1.94 13.02
C GLY A 276 18.73 1.59 14.32
N GLU A 277 18.52 0.40 14.87
CA GLU A 277 19.13 -0.10 16.12
C GLU A 277 18.86 0.83 17.32
N ILE A 278 17.64 1.37 17.39
CA ILE A 278 17.18 2.15 18.54
C ILE A 278 15.89 1.55 19.07
N THR A 279 15.60 1.80 20.34
CA THR A 279 14.27 1.58 20.90
C THR A 279 13.34 2.75 20.54
N PRO A 280 12.02 2.51 20.44
CA PRO A 280 11.04 3.59 20.37
C PRO A 280 11.28 4.62 21.48
N PRO A 281 11.16 5.93 21.19
CA PRO A 281 11.34 6.95 22.21
C PRO A 281 10.28 6.80 23.31
N GLU A 282 10.70 6.88 24.55
CA GLU A 282 9.79 6.92 25.70
C GLU A 282 9.02 8.24 25.73
N ALA A 283 7.81 8.20 26.30
CA ALA A 283 7.05 9.41 26.53
C ALA A 283 7.77 10.29 27.58
N PRO A 284 7.78 11.63 27.42
CA PRO A 284 8.27 12.54 28.45
C PRO A 284 7.63 12.26 29.82
N GLU A 285 8.39 12.40 30.91
CA GLU A 285 7.92 12.08 32.28
C GLU A 285 6.67 12.86 32.71
N ASP A 286 6.47 14.06 32.16
CA ASP A 286 5.33 14.95 32.40
C ASP A 286 4.12 14.66 31.47
N SER A 287 4.22 13.63 30.61
CA SER A 287 3.13 13.24 29.72
C SER A 287 1.96 12.63 30.49
N GLN A 288 0.76 13.09 30.16
CA GLN A 288 -0.47 12.50 30.69
C GLN A 288 -0.78 11.19 29.94
N PRO A 289 -1.05 10.07 30.65
CA PRO A 289 -1.48 8.85 30.00
C PRO A 289 -2.86 9.02 29.35
N PRO A 290 -3.24 8.15 28.39
CA PRO A 290 -4.58 8.16 27.82
C PRO A 290 -5.67 8.13 28.90
N ALA A 291 -6.61 9.08 28.85
CA ALA A 291 -7.69 9.18 29.85
C ALA A 291 -8.65 7.98 29.81
N ILE A 292 -8.78 7.34 28.64
CA ILE A 292 -9.57 6.14 28.43
C ILE A 292 -8.60 5.04 27.99
N PRO A 293 -8.49 3.92 28.73
CA PRO A 293 -7.66 2.80 28.31
C PRO A 293 -8.14 2.22 26.98
N GLU A 294 -7.19 1.88 26.11
CA GLU A 294 -7.50 1.18 24.87
C GLU A 294 -8.10 -0.21 25.18
N PRO A 295 -9.24 -0.58 24.57
CA PRO A 295 -9.82 -1.89 24.75
C PRO A 295 -8.96 -2.97 24.08
N GLN A 296 -9.04 -4.20 24.59
CA GLN A 296 -8.30 -5.32 24.00
C GLN A 296 -8.60 -5.49 22.51
N SER A 297 -7.54 -5.48 21.69
CA SER A 297 -7.60 -5.68 20.24
C SER A 297 -7.30 -7.12 19.85
N ILE A 298 -7.94 -7.58 18.78
CA ILE A 298 -7.53 -8.79 18.03
C ILE A 298 -6.83 -8.43 16.71
N GLY A 299 -6.76 -7.13 16.38
CA GLY A 299 -6.18 -6.62 15.13
C GLY A 299 -4.68 -6.37 15.23
N ASN A 300 -4.10 -5.80 14.17
CA ASN A 300 -2.72 -5.32 14.20
C ASN A 300 -2.56 -4.12 15.15
N GLU A 301 -1.33 -3.87 15.61
CA GLU A 301 -1.03 -2.83 16.61
C GLU A 301 -1.49 -1.43 16.23
N GLY A 302 -1.51 -1.07 14.94
CA GLY A 302 -1.96 0.23 14.45
C GLY A 302 -3.47 0.32 14.16
N HIS A 303 -4.24 -0.76 14.33
CA HIS A 303 -5.69 -0.67 14.19
C HIS A 303 -6.32 0.10 15.36
N ARG A 304 -7.26 1.01 15.08
CA ARG A 304 -8.05 1.66 16.13
C ARG A 304 -8.93 0.63 16.83
N THR A 305 -8.95 0.73 18.14
CA THR A 305 -9.83 -0.04 19.00
C THR A 305 -10.76 0.90 19.76
N GLY A 306 -11.85 1.33 19.12
CA GLY A 306 -12.81 2.26 19.74
C GLY A 306 -13.69 2.96 18.73
#